data_AF-A0A6I3Q8M2-F1
#
_entry.id   AF-A0A6I3Q8M2-F1
#
_cell.length_a   1.000
_cell.length_b   1.000
_cell.length_c   1.000
_cell.angle_alpha   90.00
_cell.angle_beta   90.00
_cell.angle_gamma   90.00
#
_symmetry.space_group_name_H-M   'P 1'
#
loop_
_entity.id
_entity.type
_entity.pdbx_description
1 polymer ?
#
loop_
_entity_poly.entity_id
_entity_poly.type
_entity_poly.pdbx_seq_one_letter_code
_entity_poly.pdbx_strand_id
1 'polypeptide(L)'
;MEELQLPKTTDFSGNEGGFVLLNTPDELYKTPNQFWREYNKPFLDAAISRGDVIWMATPINHGTLYTKNGELTGYGKEYFYLCSKGYELIDGRMV
;
A
#
# COMPACT_ATOMS: atom_id res chain seq x y z
N MET A 1 0.56 -14.42 14.62
CA MET A 1 -0.48 -14.18 13.59
C MET A 1 -0.31 -15.28 12.57
N GLU A 2 -1.38 -15.99 12.26
CA GLU A 2 -1.39 -17.04 11.24
C GLU A 2 -1.64 -16.37 9.88
N GLU A 3 -0.84 -16.70 8.87
CA GLU A 3 -0.96 -16.13 7.53
C GLU A 3 -2.24 -16.61 6.86
N LEU A 4 -2.94 -15.74 6.12
CA LEU A 4 -4.25 -16.03 5.52
C LEU A 4 -4.23 -17.10 4.41
N GLN A 5 -3.08 -17.75 4.17
CA GLN A 5 -2.83 -18.72 3.09
C GLN A 5 -3.28 -18.24 1.70
N LEU A 6 -3.35 -16.92 1.50
CA LEU A 6 -3.66 -16.33 0.20
C LEU A 6 -2.48 -16.52 -0.74
N PRO A 7 -2.72 -16.80 -2.05
CA PRO A 7 -1.66 -16.89 -3.03
C PRO A 7 -0.79 -15.64 -3.02
N LYS A 8 0.53 -15.83 -2.95
CA LYS A 8 1.48 -14.74 -3.14
C LYS A 8 1.63 -14.47 -4.64
N THR A 9 1.60 -13.21 -5.03
CA THR A 9 1.58 -12.80 -6.44
C THR A 9 2.23 -11.44 -6.65
N THR A 10 2.77 -11.24 -7.85
CA THR A 10 3.21 -9.92 -8.36
C THR A 10 2.24 -9.37 -9.41
N ASP A 11 1.10 -10.03 -9.60
CA ASP A 11 0.04 -9.54 -10.47
C ASP A 11 -0.75 -8.43 -9.76
N PHE A 12 -0.83 -7.28 -10.43
CA PHE A 12 -1.56 -6.10 -9.97
C PHE A 12 -2.82 -5.85 -10.78
N SER A 13 -3.28 -6.79 -11.60
CA SER A 13 -4.42 -6.63 -12.54
C SER A 13 -5.77 -6.35 -11.86
N GLY A 14 -5.88 -6.57 -10.55
CA GLY A 14 -7.10 -6.32 -9.77
C GLY A 14 -7.96 -7.57 -9.59
N ASN A 15 -9.08 -7.43 -8.89
CA ASN A 15 -10.04 -8.51 -8.63
C ASN A 15 -11.46 -7.93 -8.69
N GLU A 16 -12.16 -8.14 -9.80
CA GLU A 16 -13.46 -7.52 -10.04
C GLU A 16 -14.49 -7.93 -8.97
N GLY A 17 -15.09 -6.95 -8.29
CA GLY A 17 -16.05 -7.17 -7.21
C GLY A 17 -15.44 -7.64 -5.87
N GLY A 18 -14.11 -7.78 -5.79
CA GLY A 18 -13.40 -8.26 -4.60
C GLY A 18 -12.39 -7.25 -4.03
N PHE A 19 -11.68 -7.68 -3.00
CA PHE A 19 -10.52 -6.96 -2.47
C PHE A 19 -9.27 -7.28 -3.29
N VAL A 20 -8.41 -6.26 -3.46
CA VAL A 20 -7.08 -6.42 -4.04
C VAL A 20 -6.06 -6.23 -2.92
N LEU A 21 -5.20 -7.23 -2.71
CA LEU A 21 -4.14 -7.17 -1.70
C LEU A 21 -2.78 -7.19 -2.38
N LEU A 22 -1.86 -6.34 -1.92
CA LEU A 22 -0.45 -6.50 -2.21
C LEU A 22 0.10 -7.65 -1.34
N ASN A 23 0.18 -8.84 -1.93
CA ASN A 23 0.67 -10.05 -1.26
C ASN A 23 1.84 -10.65 -2.04
N THR A 24 2.96 -9.94 -2.12
CA THR A 24 4.14 -10.42 -2.85
C THR A 24 4.89 -11.51 -2.05
N PRO A 25 5.59 -12.44 -2.72
CA PRO A 25 6.46 -13.40 -2.03
C PRO A 25 7.50 -12.72 -1.13
N ASP A 26 7.70 -13.26 0.08
CA ASP A 26 8.52 -12.62 1.13
C ASP A 26 9.97 -12.43 0.68
N GLU A 27 10.50 -13.38 -0.11
CA GLU A 27 11.85 -13.35 -0.66
C GLU A 27 12.12 -12.17 -1.61
N LEU A 28 11.07 -11.50 -2.09
CA LEU A 28 11.17 -10.32 -2.94
C LEU A 28 11.43 -9.05 -2.14
N TYR A 29 11.23 -9.08 -0.81
CA TYR A 29 11.62 -7.97 0.06
C TYR A 29 13.14 -7.99 0.29
N LYS A 30 13.85 -7.06 -0.35
CA LYS A 30 15.31 -6.90 -0.15
C LYS A 30 15.64 -5.65 0.66
N THR A 31 15.04 -4.52 0.29
CA THR A 31 15.19 -3.25 1.02
C THR A 31 13.88 -2.45 0.92
N PRO A 32 13.60 -1.55 1.88
CA PRO A 32 12.42 -0.70 1.82
C PRO A 32 12.30 0.13 0.54
N ASN A 33 13.43 0.63 0.00
CA ASN A 33 13.42 1.47 -1.20
C ASN A 33 13.21 0.66 -2.48
N GLN A 34 13.80 -0.53 -2.56
CA GLN A 34 13.55 -1.44 -3.68
C GLN A 34 12.10 -1.91 -3.68
N PHE A 35 11.59 -2.35 -2.53
CA PHE A 35 10.23 -2.87 -2.42
C PHE A 35 9.18 -1.81 -2.77
N TRP A 36 9.39 -0.56 -2.31
CA TRP A 36 8.56 0.57 -2.71
C TRP A 36 8.50 0.77 -4.23
N ARG A 37 9.67 0.82 -4.88
CA ARG A 37 9.80 1.10 -6.31
C ARG A 37 9.20 -0.01 -7.18
N GLU A 38 9.40 -1.26 -6.78
CA GLU A 38 9.08 -2.42 -7.60
C GLU A 38 7.69 -3.00 -7.32
N TYR A 39 7.12 -2.76 -6.13
CA TYR A 39 5.85 -3.38 -5.73
C TYR A 39 4.82 -2.36 -5.23
N ASN A 40 5.07 -1.62 -4.13
CA ASN A 40 4.03 -0.74 -3.57
C ASN A 40 3.58 0.34 -4.56
N LYS A 41 4.53 1.05 -5.20
CA LYS A 41 4.18 2.13 -6.10
C LYS A 41 3.45 1.61 -7.36
N PRO A 42 3.94 0.57 -8.07
CA PRO A 42 3.20 0.00 -9.20
C PRO A 42 1.82 -0.54 -8.81
N PHE A 43 1.68 -1.14 -7.63
CA PHE A 43 0.40 -1.61 -7.10
C PHE A 43 -0.60 -0.46 -6.93
N LEU A 44 -0.18 0.64 -6.28
CA LEU A 44 -1.00 1.83 -6.12
C LEU A 44 -1.29 2.52 -7.46
N ASP A 45 -0.32 2.58 -8.37
CA ASP A 45 -0.53 3.12 -9.73
C ASP A 45 -1.61 2.35 -10.47
N ALA A 46 -1.61 1.02 -10.37
CA ALA A 46 -2.62 0.17 -10.98
C ALA A 46 -4.00 0.39 -10.35
N ALA A 47 -4.07 0.49 -9.01
CA ALA A 47 -5.32 0.78 -8.28
C ALA A 47 -5.92 2.14 -8.68
N ILE A 48 -5.08 3.18 -8.72
CA ILE A 48 -5.50 4.53 -9.16
C ILE A 48 -5.98 4.49 -10.61
N SER A 49 -5.25 3.81 -11.50
CA SER A 49 -5.61 3.73 -12.93
C SER A 49 -6.93 3.02 -13.17
N ARG A 50 -7.30 2.04 -12.32
CA ARG A 50 -8.60 1.36 -12.39
C ARG A 50 -9.73 2.18 -11.77
N GLY A 51 -9.41 3.20 -10.97
CA GLY A 51 -10.40 3.92 -10.16
C GLY A 51 -10.86 3.12 -8.94
N ASP A 52 -9.99 2.27 -8.41
CA ASP A 52 -10.30 1.47 -7.22
C ASP A 52 -10.59 2.38 -6.00
N VAL A 53 -11.48 1.93 -5.14
CA VAL A 53 -11.66 2.55 -3.82
C VAL A 53 -10.53 2.10 -2.90
N ILE A 54 -9.73 3.05 -2.40
CA ILE A 54 -8.57 2.76 -1.56
C ILE A 54 -8.91 3.03 -0.09
N TRP A 55 -8.78 1.98 0.74
CA TRP A 55 -8.95 2.05 2.19
C TRP A 55 -7.61 1.87 2.90
N MET A 56 -7.36 2.70 3.91
CA MET A 56 -6.22 2.58 4.81
C MET A 56 -6.60 1.66 5.98
N ALA A 57 -6.22 0.38 5.90
CA ALA A 57 -6.54 -0.61 6.93
C ALA A 57 -5.86 -0.33 8.29
N THR A 58 -4.76 0.44 8.29
CA THR A 58 -4.06 0.87 9.50
C THR A 58 -4.42 2.34 9.79
N PRO A 59 -4.91 2.67 11.00
CA PRO A 59 -5.16 4.07 11.36
C PRO A 59 -3.92 4.94 11.22
N ILE A 60 -4.10 6.10 10.57
CA ILE A 60 -3.02 7.06 10.36
C ILE A 60 -2.76 7.86 11.63
N ASN A 61 -1.52 7.80 12.11
CA ASN A 61 -1.00 8.61 13.20
C ASN A 61 0.53 8.74 13.04
N HIS A 62 1.16 9.58 13.87
CA HIS A 62 2.60 9.84 13.76
C HIS A 62 3.44 8.55 13.84
N GLY A 63 3.08 7.60 14.72
CA GLY A 63 3.81 6.36 14.90
C GLY A 63 3.65 5.36 13.75
N THR A 64 2.58 5.47 12.95
CA THR A 64 2.39 4.64 11.77
C THR A 64 3.01 5.26 10.53
N LEU A 65 3.03 6.60 10.41
CA LEU A 65 3.64 7.31 9.28
C LEU A 65 5.16 7.41 9.37
N TYR A 66 5.72 7.58 10.57
CA TYR A 66 7.13 7.86 10.78
C TYR A 66 7.79 6.83 11.70
N THR A 67 9.04 6.50 11.39
CA THR A 67 9.93 5.77 12.30
C THR A 67 10.31 6.65 13.48
N LYS A 68 10.92 6.05 14.51
CA LYS A 68 11.45 6.79 15.68
C LYS A 68 12.50 7.85 15.30
N ASN A 69 13.16 7.70 14.14
CA ASN A 69 14.18 8.61 13.65
C ASN A 69 13.62 9.70 12.71
N GLY A 70 12.29 9.74 12.51
CA GLY A 70 11.64 10.73 11.65
C GLY A 70 11.59 10.37 10.16
N GLU A 71 12.09 9.20 9.75
CA GLU A 71 11.95 8.72 8.38
C GLU A 71 10.56 8.15 8.13
N LEU A 72 10.09 8.16 6.87
CA LEU A 72 8.80 7.55 6.53
C LEU A 72 8.85 6.02 6.61
N THR A 73 7.82 5.43 7.20
CA THR A 73 7.56 3.98 7.10
C THR A 73 7.05 3.62 5.69
N GLY A 74 6.85 2.32 5.42
CA GLY A 74 6.14 1.87 4.21
C GLY A 74 4.74 2.50 4.11
N TYR A 75 3.96 2.45 5.20
CA TYR A 75 2.65 3.09 5.29
C TYR A 75 2.71 4.61 5.08
N GLY A 76 3.74 5.27 5.65
CA GLY A 76 3.98 6.69 5.43
C GLY A 76 4.20 7.02 3.97
N LYS A 77 5.03 6.23 3.27
CA LYS A 77 5.24 6.39 1.83
C LYS A 77 3.96 6.20 1.02
N GLU A 78 3.16 5.19 1.33
CA GLU A 78 1.86 4.94 0.67
C GLU A 78 0.89 6.10 0.85
N TYR A 79 0.70 6.55 2.10
CA TYR A 79 -0.17 7.68 2.44
C TYR A 79 0.22 8.96 1.70
N PHE A 80 1.48 9.39 1.84
CA PHE A 80 1.94 10.62 1.19
C PHE A 80 1.98 10.51 -0.33
N TYR A 81 2.18 9.30 -0.88
CA TYR A 81 2.08 9.09 -2.32
C TYR A 81 0.67 9.34 -2.82
N LEU A 82 -0.35 8.78 -2.15
CA LEU A 82 -1.74 9.01 -2.52
C LEU A 82 -2.13 10.49 -2.37
N CYS A 83 -1.70 11.17 -1.29
CA CYS A 83 -1.87 12.61 -1.16
C CYS A 83 -1.20 13.40 -2.30
N SER A 84 -0.01 12.98 -2.76
CA SER A 84 0.65 13.61 -3.90
C SER A 84 -0.12 13.45 -5.23
N LYS A 85 -1.05 12.50 -5.29
CA LYS A 85 -1.96 12.26 -6.41
C LYS A 85 -3.32 12.96 -6.27
N GLY A 86 -3.49 13.78 -5.23
CA GLY A 86 -4.70 14.55 -4.98
C GLY A 86 -5.71 13.87 -4.07
N TYR A 87 -5.37 12.74 -3.45
CA TYR A 87 -6.26 12.07 -2.52
C TYR A 87 -6.21 12.65 -1.11
N GLU A 88 -7.35 12.66 -0.44
CA GLU A 88 -7.49 13.06 0.96
C GLU A 88 -8.00 11.89 1.81
N LEU A 89 -7.54 11.79 3.06
CA LEU A 89 -8.00 10.75 3.99
C LEU A 89 -9.26 11.23 4.71
N ILE A 90 -10.40 10.58 4.44
CA ILE A 90 -11.68 10.82 5.10
C ILE A 90 -12.20 9.48 5.64
N ASP A 91 -12.39 9.39 6.95
CA ASP A 91 -12.92 8.20 7.64
C ASP A 91 -12.24 6.87 7.26
N GLY A 92 -10.91 6.91 7.06
CA GLY A 92 -10.11 5.73 6.70
C GLY A 92 -10.04 5.43 5.20
N ARG A 93 -10.74 6.20 4.36
CA ARG A 93 -10.73 6.08 2.90
C ARG A 93 -9.91 7.20 2.28
N MET A 94 -9.14 6.88 1.24
CA MET A 94 -8.52 7.87 0.37
C MET A 94 -9.52 8.23 -0.73
N VAL A 95 -9.95 9.49 -0.78
CA VAL A 95 -10.93 10.03 -1.75
C VAL A 95 -10.37 11.13 -2.62
#